data_AF-A0A1E7G5Y0-F1
#
_entry.id   AF-A0A1E7G5Y0-F1
#
_cell.length_a   1.000
_cell.length_b   1.000
_cell.length_c   1.000
_cell.angle_alpha   90.00
_cell.angle_beta   90.00
_cell.angle_gamma   90.00
#
_symmetry.space_group_name_H-M   'P 1'
#
loop_
_entity.id
_entity.type
_entity.pdbx_description
1 polymer ?
#
loop_
_entity_poly.entity_id
_entity_poly.type
_entity_poly.pdbx_seq_one_letter_code
_entity_poly.pdbx_strand_id
1 'polypeptide(L)'
;MTKFTNRIKPDSTELERYFLSVYTGNLWDALEKIKDWHSPEHIEKEVQMKLLKLQQQSLPVVPEDVAEWIEHCKGMGYGLIAALTFKLSSTMHEELSTKILKWLGNEGNDETFALAFITGKYQVEKPQLFYIDLPKVFGSSDSTSDSTFVSKAESGIILEFTKGKDYALKLTEQEIKSIDERYWQFAVPVEDGE
;
A
#
# COMPACT_ATOMS: atom_id res chain seq x y z
N MET A 1 10.75 45.59 -32.57
CA MET A 1 10.61 45.73 -31.11
C MET A 1 11.99 45.97 -30.51
N THR A 2 12.15 47.04 -29.74
CA THR A 2 13.41 47.32 -29.03
C THR A 2 13.54 46.33 -27.88
N LYS A 3 14.52 45.42 -27.95
CA LYS A 3 14.83 44.52 -26.83
C LYS A 3 15.80 45.22 -25.88
N PHE A 4 15.52 45.17 -24.58
CA PHE A 4 16.32 45.83 -23.54
C PHE A 4 17.34 44.91 -22.87
N THR A 5 17.51 43.69 -23.38
CA THR A 5 18.47 42.69 -22.90
C THR A 5 19.92 43.19 -22.89
N ASN A 6 20.26 44.16 -23.73
CA ASN A 6 21.58 44.81 -23.74
C ASN A 6 21.92 45.57 -22.45
N ARG A 7 20.94 45.79 -21.56
CA ARG A 7 21.14 46.44 -20.25
C ARG A 7 21.42 45.45 -19.12
N ILE A 8 21.40 44.14 -19.40
CA ILE A 8 21.75 43.10 -18.43
C ILE A 8 23.24 43.19 -18.13
N LYS A 9 23.59 43.21 -16.84
CA LYS A 9 24.96 43.19 -16.35
C LYS A 9 25.29 41.81 -15.73
N PRO A 10 26.58 41.48 -15.55
CA PRO A 10 26.96 40.22 -14.90
C PRO A 10 26.36 40.05 -13.50
N ASP A 11 26.22 41.15 -12.75
CA ASP A 11 25.66 41.23 -11.40
C ASP A 11 24.13 41.40 -11.37
N SER A 12 23.46 41.47 -12.53
CA SER A 12 22.00 41.56 -12.58
C SER A 12 21.34 40.32 -12.00
N THR A 13 20.32 40.55 -11.17
CA THR A 13 19.48 39.50 -10.57
C THR A 13 18.64 38.79 -11.63
N GLU A 14 18.13 37.60 -11.31
CA GLU A 14 17.23 36.85 -12.20
C GLU A 14 15.93 37.62 -12.51
N LEU A 15 15.41 38.39 -11.54
CA LEU A 15 14.25 39.26 -11.77
C LEU A 15 14.56 40.39 -12.77
N GLU A 16 15.72 41.03 -12.65
CA GLU A 16 16.13 42.08 -13.58
C GLU A 16 16.36 41.53 -14.99
N ARG A 17 16.99 40.36 -15.10
CA ARG A 17 17.17 39.65 -16.37
C ARG A 17 15.82 39.31 -17.01
N TYR A 18 14.88 38.77 -16.23
CA TYR A 18 13.53 38.47 -16.69
C TYR A 18 12.78 39.74 -17.11
N PHE A 19 12.78 40.79 -16.27
CA PHE A 19 12.16 42.09 -16.57
C PHE A 19 12.68 42.66 -17.89
N LEU A 20 14.00 42.72 -18.08
CA LEU A 20 14.62 43.27 -19.28
C LEU A 20 14.37 42.42 -20.54
N SER A 21 14.06 41.13 -20.38
CA SER A 21 13.67 40.25 -21.49
C SER A 21 12.23 40.51 -21.98
N VAL A 22 11.32 40.88 -21.07
CA VAL A 22 9.89 41.07 -21.37
C VAL A 22 9.49 42.53 -21.60
N TYR A 23 10.31 43.48 -21.12
CA TYR A 23 10.08 44.90 -21.28
C TYR A 23 10.26 45.33 -22.74
N THR A 24 9.22 45.95 -23.29
CA THR A 24 9.15 46.41 -24.69
C THR A 24 9.16 47.93 -24.82
N GLY A 25 9.40 48.65 -23.72
CA GLY A 25 9.25 50.11 -23.63
C GLY A 25 7.97 50.55 -22.91
N ASN A 26 7.00 49.64 -22.73
CA ASN A 26 5.79 49.86 -21.95
C ASN A 26 5.91 49.20 -20.57
N LEU A 27 5.78 50.00 -19.50
CA LEU A 27 5.89 49.52 -18.13
C LEU A 27 4.71 48.62 -17.73
N TRP A 28 3.50 48.95 -18.15
CA TRP A 28 2.30 48.17 -17.81
C TRP A 28 2.36 46.77 -18.42
N ASP A 29 2.79 46.64 -19.67
CA ASP A 29 2.96 45.35 -20.34
C ASP A 29 4.02 44.47 -19.65
N ALA A 30 5.06 45.09 -19.07
CA ALA A 30 6.08 44.37 -18.32
C ALA A 30 5.57 43.96 -16.93
N LEU A 31 4.88 44.84 -16.22
CA LEU A 31 4.26 44.52 -14.93
C LEU A 31 3.27 43.36 -15.06
N GLU A 32 2.43 43.36 -16.10
CA GLU A 32 1.46 42.30 -16.37
C GLU A 32 2.14 40.93 -16.60
N LYS A 33 3.34 40.91 -17.19
CA LYS A 33 4.11 39.66 -17.45
C LYS A 33 4.93 39.18 -16.27
N ILE A 34 5.16 40.04 -15.28
CA ILE A 34 6.01 39.76 -14.11
C ILE A 34 5.16 39.56 -12.85
N LYS A 35 3.87 39.88 -12.87
CA LYS A 35 2.95 39.71 -11.73
C LYS A 35 2.98 38.29 -11.13
N ASP A 36 3.18 37.27 -11.97
CA ASP A 36 3.23 35.85 -11.58
C ASP A 36 4.68 35.31 -11.57
N TRP A 37 5.68 36.18 -11.62
CA TRP A 37 7.08 35.76 -11.61
C TRP A 37 7.47 35.26 -10.21
N HIS A 38 8.10 34.09 -10.20
CA HIS A 38 8.77 33.54 -9.04
C HIS A 38 10.24 33.27 -9.40
N SER A 39 11.14 33.41 -8.43
CA SER A 39 12.54 33.06 -8.67
C SER A 39 12.67 31.57 -8.99
N PRO A 40 13.62 31.17 -9.85
CA PRO A 40 13.88 29.75 -10.12
C PRO A 40 14.07 28.94 -8.83
N GLU A 41 14.79 29.49 -7.85
CA GLU A 41 14.99 28.89 -6.53
C GLU A 41 13.69 28.66 -5.75
N HIS A 42 12.72 29.59 -5.86
CA HIS A 42 11.41 29.43 -5.22
C HIS A 42 10.61 28.33 -5.92
N ILE A 43 10.61 28.31 -7.25
CA ILE A 43 9.94 27.27 -8.05
C ILE A 43 10.54 25.89 -7.73
N GLU A 44 11.87 25.78 -7.68
CA GLU A 44 12.58 24.55 -7.31
C GLU A 44 12.17 24.07 -5.92
N LYS A 45 12.14 24.97 -4.92
CA LYS A 45 11.67 24.63 -3.57
C LYS A 45 10.22 24.15 -3.56
N GLU A 46 9.32 24.82 -4.27
CA GLU A 46 7.92 24.37 -4.36
C GLU A 46 7.78 22.99 -5.01
N VAL A 47 8.51 22.76 -6.10
CA VAL A 47 8.52 21.47 -6.81
C VAL A 47 9.06 20.37 -5.89
N GLN A 48 10.17 20.60 -5.19
CA GLN A 48 10.74 19.66 -4.22
C GLN A 48 9.75 19.37 -3.08
N MET A 49 9.07 20.39 -2.56
CA MET A 49 8.05 20.20 -1.52
C MET A 49 6.85 19.40 -2.01
N LYS A 50 6.40 19.61 -3.24
CA LYS A 50 5.31 18.82 -3.84
C LYS A 50 5.73 17.37 -4.09
N LEU A 51 6.94 17.15 -4.58
CA LEU A 51 7.52 15.81 -4.76
C LEU A 51 7.63 15.06 -3.43
N LEU A 52 8.11 15.72 -2.39
CA LEU A 52 8.20 15.13 -1.05
C LEU A 52 6.83 14.74 -0.50
N LYS A 53 5.80 15.59 -0.69
CA LYS A 53 4.41 15.26 -0.30
C LYS A 53 3.86 14.06 -1.06
N LEU A 54 4.18 13.93 -2.35
CA LEU A 54 3.79 12.76 -3.15
C LEU A 54 4.51 11.48 -2.70
N GLN A 55 5.76 11.58 -2.26
CA GLN A 55 6.51 10.45 -1.70
C GLN A 55 6.05 10.06 -0.28
N GLN A 56 5.52 11.03 0.48
CA GLN A 56 5.00 10.81 1.83
C GLN A 56 3.58 10.24 1.85
N GLN A 57 2.87 10.20 0.72
CA GLN A 57 1.61 9.46 0.65
C GLN A 57 1.91 8.00 0.96
N SER A 58 1.27 7.49 2.02
CA SER A 58 1.32 6.08 2.37
C SER A 58 0.92 5.26 1.15
N LEU A 59 1.73 4.26 0.81
CA LEU A 59 1.37 3.33 -0.25
C LEU A 59 0.02 2.70 0.07
N PRO A 60 -0.86 2.51 -0.94
CA PRO A 60 -2.09 1.78 -0.72
C PRO A 60 -1.77 0.39 -0.19
N VAL A 61 -2.46 -0.01 0.87
CA VAL A 61 -2.34 -1.34 1.47
C VAL A 61 -3.46 -2.20 0.90
N VAL A 62 -3.11 -3.34 0.31
CA VAL A 62 -4.07 -4.25 -0.33
C VAL A 62 -3.86 -5.67 0.20
N PRO A 63 -4.92 -6.47 0.39
CA PRO A 63 -4.79 -7.88 0.74
C PRO A 63 -3.99 -8.68 -0.28
N GLU A 64 -3.47 -9.83 0.13
CA GLU A 64 -2.72 -10.75 -0.75
C GLU A 64 -3.54 -11.21 -1.96
N ASP A 65 -4.82 -11.58 -1.75
CA ASP A 65 -5.73 -11.94 -2.84
C ASP A 65 -5.85 -10.78 -3.87
N VAL A 66 -5.91 -9.53 -3.40
CA VAL A 66 -6.02 -8.33 -4.24
C VAL A 66 -4.73 -8.04 -4.99
N ALA A 67 -3.57 -8.22 -4.34
CA ALA A 67 -2.27 -8.12 -4.98
C ALA A 67 -2.14 -9.15 -6.13
N GLU A 68 -2.50 -10.41 -5.86
CA GLU A 68 -2.50 -11.48 -6.87
C GLU A 68 -3.38 -11.11 -8.07
N TRP A 69 -4.56 -10.53 -7.83
CA TRP A 69 -5.45 -10.08 -8.89
C TRP A 69 -4.86 -8.93 -9.72
N ILE A 70 -4.21 -7.96 -9.08
CA ILE A 70 -3.55 -6.83 -9.77
C ILE A 70 -2.46 -7.35 -10.70
N GLU A 71 -1.59 -8.23 -10.20
CA GLU A 71 -0.50 -8.81 -11.00
C GLU A 71 -1.04 -9.66 -12.15
N HIS A 72 -2.06 -10.48 -11.92
CA HIS A 72 -2.73 -11.23 -12.97
C HIS A 72 -3.27 -10.31 -14.07
N CYS A 73 -4.00 -9.26 -13.69
CA CYS A 73 -4.56 -8.31 -14.65
C CYS A 73 -3.47 -7.59 -15.46
N LYS A 74 -2.40 -7.16 -14.81
CA LYS A 74 -1.26 -6.51 -15.47
C LYS A 74 -0.54 -7.45 -16.43
N GLY A 75 -0.27 -8.69 -16.01
CA GLY A 75 0.36 -9.72 -16.85
C GLY A 75 -0.45 -10.04 -18.10
N MET A 76 -1.78 -9.97 -18.01
CA MET A 76 -2.68 -10.18 -19.14
C MET A 76 -2.95 -8.91 -19.98
N GLY A 77 -2.35 -7.78 -19.62
CA GLY A 77 -2.52 -6.51 -20.33
C GLY A 77 -3.88 -5.84 -20.12
N TYR A 78 -4.60 -6.16 -19.05
CA TYR A 78 -5.89 -5.56 -18.75
C TYR A 78 -5.74 -4.13 -18.22
N GLY A 79 -6.64 -3.26 -18.68
CA GLY A 79 -6.82 -1.93 -18.11
C GLY A 79 -7.69 -1.95 -16.85
N LEU A 80 -7.71 -0.84 -16.13
CA LEU A 80 -8.43 -0.70 -14.85
C LEU A 80 -9.93 -1.07 -14.98
N ILE A 81 -10.59 -0.61 -16.04
CA ILE A 81 -12.01 -0.93 -16.29
C ILE A 81 -12.20 -2.45 -16.40
N ALA A 82 -11.33 -3.16 -17.12
CA ALA A 82 -11.43 -4.60 -17.28
C ALA A 82 -11.16 -5.36 -15.97
N ALA A 83 -10.25 -4.84 -15.14
CA ALA A 83 -9.95 -5.40 -13.81
C ALA A 83 -11.12 -5.21 -12.80
N LEU A 84 -11.91 -4.14 -12.93
CA LEU A 84 -13.03 -3.82 -12.04
C LEU A 84 -14.40 -4.34 -12.50
N THR A 85 -14.59 -4.64 -13.79
CA THR A 85 -15.92 -4.96 -14.34
C THR A 85 -16.04 -6.41 -14.81
N PHE A 86 -15.44 -6.72 -15.96
CA PHE A 86 -15.80 -7.88 -16.78
C PHE A 86 -15.12 -9.18 -16.35
N LYS A 87 -14.00 -9.09 -15.60
CA LYS A 87 -13.16 -10.26 -15.31
C LYS A 87 -13.34 -10.86 -13.93
N LEU A 88 -13.87 -10.10 -12.97
CA LEU A 88 -14.31 -10.64 -11.69
C LEU A 88 -15.46 -11.64 -11.86
N SER A 89 -16.31 -11.50 -12.89
CA SER A 89 -17.41 -12.44 -13.14
C SER A 89 -17.08 -13.57 -14.13
N SER A 90 -15.92 -13.55 -14.80
CA SER A 90 -15.60 -14.46 -15.91
C SER A 90 -14.27 -15.21 -15.82
N THR A 91 -13.39 -14.90 -14.85
CA THR A 91 -12.12 -15.64 -14.69
C THR A 91 -12.28 -16.90 -13.85
N MET A 92 -11.47 -17.90 -14.22
CA MET A 92 -11.33 -19.29 -13.76
C MET A 92 -11.19 -19.56 -12.23
N HIS A 93 -11.46 -18.58 -11.36
CA HIS A 93 -11.34 -18.68 -9.91
C HIS A 93 -12.52 -17.97 -9.22
N GLU A 94 -13.65 -18.67 -9.10
CA GLU A 94 -14.89 -18.17 -8.46
C GLU A 94 -14.65 -17.73 -7.00
N GLU A 95 -13.75 -18.41 -6.30
CA GLU A 95 -13.38 -18.05 -4.92
C GLU A 95 -12.59 -16.75 -4.85
N LEU A 96 -11.57 -16.58 -5.70
CA LEU A 96 -10.75 -15.36 -5.72
C LEU A 96 -11.60 -14.16 -6.06
N SER A 97 -12.44 -14.24 -7.10
CA SER A 97 -13.29 -13.12 -7.49
C SER A 97 -14.28 -12.72 -6.41
N THR A 98 -14.85 -13.69 -5.68
CA THR A 98 -15.74 -13.43 -4.55
C THR A 98 -15.02 -12.64 -3.44
N LYS A 99 -13.77 -13.01 -3.12
CA LYS A 99 -12.97 -12.28 -2.13
C LYS A 99 -12.66 -10.84 -2.57
N ILE A 100 -12.27 -10.65 -3.83
CA ILE A 100 -12.00 -9.32 -4.38
C ILE A 100 -13.26 -8.44 -4.36
N LEU A 101 -14.39 -8.97 -4.83
CA LEU A 101 -15.66 -8.23 -4.84
C LEU A 101 -16.11 -7.87 -3.42
N LYS A 102 -15.97 -8.79 -2.46
CA LYS A 102 -16.26 -8.53 -1.05
C LYS A 102 -15.38 -7.42 -0.49
N TRP A 103 -14.08 -7.43 -0.80
CA TRP A 103 -13.15 -6.40 -0.35
C TRP A 103 -13.43 -5.05 -1.02
N LEU A 104 -13.66 -5.00 -2.33
CA LEU A 104 -14.05 -3.78 -3.07
C LEU A 104 -15.39 -3.19 -2.60
N GLY A 105 -16.26 -4.01 -2.01
CA GLY A 105 -17.53 -3.55 -1.44
C GLY A 105 -17.40 -2.72 -0.17
N ASN A 106 -16.22 -2.66 0.45
CA ASN A 106 -15.96 -1.79 1.59
C ASN A 106 -15.61 -0.37 1.13
N GLU A 107 -15.99 0.62 1.92
CA GLU A 107 -15.77 2.04 1.61
C GLU A 107 -14.28 2.36 1.41
N GLY A 108 -13.95 3.01 0.29
CA GLY A 108 -12.59 3.46 -0.04
C GLY A 108 -11.64 2.40 -0.61
N ASN A 109 -12.06 1.13 -0.66
CA ASN A 109 -11.23 0.05 -1.22
C ASN A 109 -11.17 0.10 -2.75
N ASP A 110 -12.18 0.66 -3.40
CA ASP A 110 -12.18 0.95 -4.84
C ASP A 110 -11.14 2.01 -5.22
N GLU A 111 -11.03 3.09 -4.46
CA GLU A 111 -9.98 4.10 -4.62
C GLU A 111 -8.59 3.52 -4.34
N THR A 112 -8.46 2.74 -3.27
CA THR A 112 -7.21 2.04 -2.90
C THR A 112 -6.76 1.09 -4.01
N PHE A 113 -7.69 0.31 -4.57
CA PHE A 113 -7.44 -0.55 -5.71
C PHE A 113 -6.98 0.24 -6.94
N ALA A 114 -7.70 1.31 -7.29
CA ALA A 114 -7.38 2.12 -8.44
C ALA A 114 -5.97 2.74 -8.31
N LEU A 115 -5.63 3.25 -7.13
CA LEU A 115 -4.30 3.78 -6.83
C LEU A 115 -3.23 2.71 -6.96
N ALA A 116 -3.41 1.54 -6.33
CA ALA A 116 -2.48 0.42 -6.41
C ALA A 116 -2.27 -0.02 -7.87
N PHE A 117 -3.36 -0.15 -8.62
CA PHE A 117 -3.35 -0.58 -10.02
C PHE A 117 -2.70 0.43 -10.96
N ILE A 118 -3.04 1.72 -10.85
CA ILE A 118 -2.52 2.76 -11.74
C ILE A 118 -1.04 3.01 -11.47
N THR A 119 -0.66 3.12 -10.20
CA THR A 119 0.73 3.45 -9.82
C THR A 119 1.66 2.24 -9.91
N GLY A 120 1.12 1.02 -9.81
CA GLY A 120 1.93 -0.19 -9.67
C GLY A 120 2.74 -0.24 -8.37
N LYS A 121 2.39 0.60 -7.38
CA LYS A 121 3.06 0.69 -6.08
C LYS A 121 2.03 0.53 -4.98
N TYR A 122 2.16 -0.53 -4.20
CA TYR A 122 1.29 -0.85 -3.08
C TYR A 122 2.05 -1.72 -2.08
N GLN A 123 1.54 -1.78 -0.85
CA GLN A 123 1.98 -2.75 0.15
C GLN A 123 0.97 -3.87 0.21
N VAL A 124 1.44 -5.11 0.28
CA VAL A 124 0.57 -6.25 0.57
C VAL A 124 0.35 -6.30 2.07
N GLU A 125 -0.91 -6.32 2.49
CA GLU A 125 -1.31 -6.51 3.88
C GLU A 125 -0.77 -7.86 4.35
N LYS A 126 0.04 -7.84 5.40
CA LYS A 126 0.45 -9.05 6.11
C LYS A 126 -0.52 -9.25 7.26
N PRO A 127 -1.39 -10.27 7.23
CA PRO A 127 -2.30 -10.51 8.33
C PRO A 127 -1.52 -10.84 9.61
N GLN A 128 -1.95 -10.30 10.75
CA GLN A 128 -1.42 -10.70 12.05
C GLN A 128 -1.67 -12.20 12.24
N LEU A 129 -0.59 -12.95 12.46
CA LEU A 129 -0.65 -14.37 12.75
C LEU A 129 -0.67 -14.62 14.25
N PHE A 130 -1.24 -15.75 14.64
CA PHE A 130 -1.41 -16.18 16.02
C PHE A 130 -1.03 -17.65 16.18
N TYR A 131 -0.49 -18.00 17.34
CA TYR A 131 -0.43 -19.35 17.86
C TYR A 131 -1.68 -19.64 18.70
N ILE A 132 -2.17 -20.88 18.74
CA ILE A 132 -3.18 -21.31 19.73
C ILE A 132 -2.43 -21.96 20.90
N ASP A 133 -2.47 -21.32 22.08
CA ASP A 133 -1.82 -21.80 23.31
C ASP A 133 -2.88 -22.37 24.28
N LEU A 134 -3.10 -23.69 24.19
CA LEU A 134 -4.09 -24.35 25.02
C LEU A 134 -3.53 -24.65 26.42
N PRO A 135 -4.32 -24.39 27.48
CA PRO A 135 -3.93 -24.75 28.84
C PRO A 135 -3.76 -26.27 28.96
N LYS A 136 -2.77 -26.68 29.75
CA LYS A 136 -2.45 -28.10 29.96
C LYS A 136 -3.66 -28.86 30.51
N VAL A 137 -4.14 -29.85 29.76
CA VAL A 137 -5.15 -30.79 30.26
C VAL A 137 -4.45 -31.75 31.22
N PHE A 138 -4.88 -31.76 32.49
CA PHE A 138 -4.36 -32.68 33.52
C PHE A 138 -4.53 -34.13 33.07
N GLY A 139 -3.44 -34.84 32.79
CA GLY A 139 -3.46 -36.28 32.47
C GLY A 139 -2.36 -36.79 31.52
N SER A 140 -1.70 -35.93 30.75
CA SER A 140 -0.61 -36.33 29.84
C SER A 140 0.75 -36.19 30.54
N SER A 141 1.37 -37.33 30.88
CA SER A 141 2.50 -37.43 31.81
C SER A 141 3.89 -37.08 31.25
N ASP A 142 4.03 -36.77 29.96
CA ASP A 142 5.35 -36.88 29.30
C ASP A 142 5.89 -35.56 28.74
N SER A 143 5.36 -34.40 29.13
CA SER A 143 5.73 -33.13 28.52
C SER A 143 6.46 -32.17 29.45
N THR A 144 7.71 -31.85 29.10
CA THR A 144 8.58 -30.84 29.74
C THR A 144 8.18 -29.39 29.45
N SER A 145 7.09 -29.12 28.72
CA SER A 145 6.54 -27.77 28.53
C SER A 145 5.19 -27.59 29.21
N ASP A 146 4.89 -26.35 29.61
CA ASP A 146 3.69 -25.96 30.35
C ASP A 146 2.46 -25.71 29.45
N SER A 147 2.63 -25.76 28.13
CA SER A 147 1.59 -25.50 27.13
C SER A 147 1.50 -26.55 26.03
N THR A 148 0.29 -26.74 25.50
CA THR A 148 -0.02 -27.58 24.33
C THR A 148 -0.36 -26.68 23.15
N PHE A 149 0.32 -26.88 22.02
CA PHE A 149 0.11 -26.13 20.79
C PHE A 149 -0.64 -26.95 19.75
N VAL A 150 -1.29 -26.24 18.82
CA VAL A 150 -2.10 -26.82 17.74
C VAL A 150 -1.36 -26.73 16.41
N SER A 151 -1.41 -27.79 15.60
CA SER A 151 -0.96 -27.84 14.20
C SER A 151 -2.03 -28.44 13.30
N LYS A 152 -1.91 -28.22 12.00
CA LYS A 152 -2.76 -28.83 10.97
C LYS A 152 -1.91 -29.76 10.13
N ALA A 153 -2.23 -31.05 10.12
CA ALA A 153 -1.65 -31.99 9.16
C ALA A 153 -2.11 -31.65 7.74
N GLU A 154 -1.37 -32.07 6.71
CA GLU A 154 -1.75 -31.91 5.29
C GLU A 154 -3.15 -32.47 4.98
N SER A 155 -3.64 -33.41 5.81
CA SER A 155 -4.98 -33.99 5.75
C SER A 155 -6.11 -33.10 6.31
N GLY A 156 -5.80 -31.92 6.86
CA GLY A 156 -6.76 -31.05 7.53
C GLY A 156 -7.06 -31.42 8.99
N ILE A 157 -6.40 -32.45 9.52
CA ILE A 157 -6.54 -32.89 10.92
C ILE A 157 -5.77 -31.93 11.82
N ILE A 158 -6.42 -31.54 12.92
CA ILE A 158 -5.83 -30.71 13.96
C ILE A 158 -5.11 -31.62 14.96
N LEU A 159 -3.82 -31.38 15.15
CA LEU A 159 -2.95 -32.17 16.03
C LEU A 159 -2.45 -31.29 17.18
N GLU A 160 -2.59 -31.80 18.40
CA GLU A 160 -2.05 -31.22 19.62
C GLU A 160 -0.65 -31.79 19.91
N PHE A 161 0.31 -30.92 20.25
CA PHE A 161 1.65 -31.38 20.64
C PHE A 161 2.30 -30.43 21.66
N THR A 162 3.29 -30.97 22.36
CA THR A 162 3.93 -30.33 23.52
C THR A 162 5.42 -30.02 23.27
N LYS A 163 5.81 -29.84 22.00
CA LYS A 163 7.20 -29.62 21.56
C LYS A 163 7.65 -28.15 21.48
N GLY A 164 6.90 -27.22 22.07
CA GLY A 164 7.25 -25.79 22.11
C GLY A 164 6.74 -24.99 20.90
N LYS A 165 6.86 -23.66 20.99
CA LYS A 165 6.29 -22.68 20.04
C LYS A 165 6.85 -22.79 18.62
N ASP A 166 8.10 -23.23 18.45
CA ASP A 166 8.77 -23.36 17.15
C ASP A 166 8.08 -24.33 16.18
N TYR A 167 7.22 -25.21 16.71
CA TYR A 167 6.44 -26.17 15.94
C TYR A 167 4.97 -25.78 15.81
N ALA A 168 4.54 -24.70 16.46
CA ALA A 168 3.17 -24.18 16.45
C ALA A 168 2.79 -23.62 15.08
N LEU A 169 1.57 -23.91 14.65
CA LEU A 169 1.05 -23.35 13.41
C LEU A 169 0.73 -21.87 13.62
N LYS A 170 1.25 -21.03 12.73
CA LYS A 170 0.90 -19.61 12.65
C LYS A 170 -0.41 -19.51 11.85
N LEU A 171 -1.47 -19.05 12.50
CA LEU A 171 -2.83 -18.98 11.93
C LEU A 171 -3.35 -17.54 11.93
N THR A 172 -4.15 -17.19 10.92
CA THR A 172 -4.94 -15.96 10.93
C THR A 172 -6.15 -16.09 11.86
N GLU A 173 -6.73 -14.97 12.29
CA GLU A 173 -7.97 -14.97 13.07
C GLU A 173 -9.10 -15.75 12.37
N GLN A 174 -9.23 -15.61 11.05
CA GLN A 174 -10.27 -16.30 10.28
C GLN A 174 -10.07 -17.81 10.28
N GLU A 175 -8.83 -18.29 10.15
CA GLU A 175 -8.54 -19.72 10.20
C GLU A 175 -8.84 -20.29 11.59
N ILE A 176 -8.46 -19.59 12.67
CA ILE A 176 -8.78 -20.01 14.05
C ILE A 176 -10.31 -20.12 14.23
N LYS A 177 -11.06 -19.11 13.79
CA LYS A 177 -12.53 -19.12 13.88
C LYS A 177 -13.19 -20.18 12.99
N SER A 178 -12.58 -20.49 11.83
CA SER A 178 -13.05 -21.54 10.93
C SER A 178 -12.90 -22.95 11.53
N ILE A 179 -11.88 -23.13 12.39
CA ILE A 179 -11.70 -24.34 13.18
C ILE A 179 -12.78 -24.39 14.26
N ASP A 180 -12.76 -23.42 15.17
CA ASP A 180 -13.71 -23.23 16.26
C ASP A 180 -13.47 -21.85 16.89
N GLU A 181 -14.50 -20.99 16.93
CA GLU A 181 -14.41 -19.65 17.52
C GLU A 181 -13.93 -19.67 18.98
N ARG A 182 -14.15 -20.76 19.72
CA ARG A 182 -13.68 -20.90 21.11
C ARG A 182 -12.17 -20.94 21.22
N TYR A 183 -11.43 -21.24 20.16
CA TYR A 183 -9.96 -21.20 20.19
C TYR A 183 -9.40 -19.78 20.17
N TRP A 184 -10.20 -18.78 19.78
CA TRP A 184 -9.76 -17.40 19.73
C TRP A 184 -9.29 -16.85 21.09
N GLN A 185 -9.89 -17.30 22.19
CA GLN A 185 -9.47 -16.89 23.55
C GLN A 185 -8.05 -17.36 23.93
N PHE A 186 -7.51 -18.32 23.17
CA PHE A 186 -6.17 -18.90 23.37
C PHE A 186 -5.18 -18.40 22.30
N ALA A 187 -5.59 -17.44 21.45
CA ALA A 187 -4.75 -16.90 20.40
C ALA A 187 -3.66 -15.98 20.98
N VAL A 188 -2.39 -16.29 20.71
CA VAL A 188 -1.22 -15.50 21.10
C VAL A 188 -0.59 -14.92 19.84
N PRO A 189 -0.47 -13.58 19.71
CA PRO A 189 0.07 -12.97 18.50
C PRO A 189 1.54 -13.39 18.30
N VAL A 190 1.91 -13.63 17.04
CA VAL A 190 3.29 -13.84 16.62
C VAL A 190 3.96 -12.47 16.49
N GLU A 191 5.14 -12.29 17.10
CA GLU A 191 5.90 -11.06 16.96
C GLU A 191 6.58 -10.99 15.58
N ASP A 192 6.56 -9.79 14.96
CA ASP A 192 7.21 -9.54 13.68
C ASP A 192 8.74 -9.68 13.83
N GLY A 193 9.27 -10.87 13.51
CA GLY A 193 10.70 -11.17 13.59
C GLY A 193 11.08 -12.61 13.97
N GLU A 194 10.11 -13.46 14.33
CA GLU A 194 10.31 -14.91 14.58
C GLU A 194 10.28 -15.79 13.32
#